data_AF-A0A1H9ASH4-F1
#
_entry.id   AF-A0A1H9ASH4-F1
#
_cell.length_a   1.000
_cell.length_b   1.000
_cell.length_c   1.000
_cell.angle_alpha   90.00
_cell.angle_beta   90.00
_cell.angle_gamma   90.00
#
_symmetry.space_group_name_H-M   'P 1'
#
loop_
_entity.id
_entity.type
_entity.pdbx_description
1 polymer ?
#
loop_
_entity_poly.entity_id
_entity_poly.type
_entity_poly.pdbx_seq_one_letter_code
_entity_poly.pdbx_strand_id
1 'polypeptide(L)'
;MINRDAELTSCARNGEVCNFLKSHHTEIAEISAQRIRQLLLDPDITRVRICGAIISGELDLRDTLSAKKSPIGGLELIDCVILKPMHLERSHLTHLSLMKSAFVELHAQNCRIEGDVDLGYVYSSEEPESRAETSNESSEFIKNIFQNSPALKELIRIRTGIDGPEKWWEYEVAMDTSHNPEDYSARGRCQVDLSEAFIGGSLHLDGCRMVAEEIQAKTLEKCKEEGKLISDPSNPALKLTLSRIDGDCLIRSQMRSNESIVSPISGAFLGKIDGRNMLLGGDFWGCEGIY
;
A
#
# COMPACT_ATOMS: atom_id res chain seq x y z
N MET A 1 30.58 -4.61 0.72
CA MET A 1 29.23 -4.65 1.32
C MET A 1 28.84 -3.21 1.57
N ILE A 2 27.94 -2.64 0.76
CA ILE A 2 27.50 -1.26 0.92
C ILE A 2 26.64 -1.19 2.17
N ASN A 3 26.95 -0.26 3.07
CA ASN A 3 26.19 -0.07 4.30
C ASN A 3 24.91 0.71 3.95
N ARG A 4 23.85 -0.02 3.58
CA ARG A 4 22.54 0.53 3.17
C ARG A 4 21.92 1.43 4.25
N ASP A 5 22.18 1.15 5.53
CA ASP A 5 21.72 2.00 6.62
C ASP A 5 22.42 3.37 6.62
N ALA A 6 23.72 3.41 6.30
CA ALA A 6 24.45 4.67 6.20
C ALA A 6 23.99 5.52 5.01
N GLU A 7 23.73 4.87 3.87
CA GLU A 7 23.13 5.52 2.69
C GLU A 7 21.77 6.10 3.01
N LEU A 8 20.86 5.30 3.60
CA LEU A 8 19.53 5.76 4.00
C LEU A 8 19.60 6.93 4.98
N THR A 9 20.53 6.90 5.93
CA THR A 9 20.74 8.01 6.89
C THR A 9 21.18 9.28 6.18
N SER A 10 22.11 9.16 5.24
CA SER A 10 22.60 10.29 4.45
C SER A 10 21.46 10.92 3.65
N CYS A 11 20.70 10.10 2.92
CA CYS A 11 19.56 10.58 2.14
C CYS A 11 18.52 11.26 3.03
N ALA A 12 18.16 10.65 4.17
CA ALA A 12 17.19 11.22 5.11
C ALA A 12 17.64 12.58 5.67
N ARG A 13 18.93 12.73 6.02
CA ARG A 13 19.50 14.00 6.51
C ARG A 13 19.52 15.09 5.44
N ASN A 14 19.69 14.70 4.18
CA ASN A 14 19.70 15.63 3.05
C ASN A 14 18.28 15.91 2.50
N GLY A 15 17.25 15.21 2.99
CA GLY A 15 15.89 15.28 2.43
C GLY A 15 15.76 14.63 1.05
N GLU A 16 16.69 13.75 0.69
CA GLU A 16 16.78 13.07 -0.62
C GLU A 16 16.02 11.74 -0.62
N VAL A 17 15.66 11.27 -1.81
CA VAL A 17 15.09 9.93 -2.00
C VAL A 17 16.20 8.90 -2.05
N CYS A 18 16.19 7.94 -1.13
CA CYS A 18 17.07 6.78 -1.16
C CYS A 18 16.52 5.77 -2.19
N ASN A 19 17.05 5.83 -3.43
CA ASN A 19 16.54 5.03 -4.55
C ASN A 19 17.43 3.81 -4.81
N PHE A 20 16.93 2.64 -4.41
CA PHE A 20 17.62 1.37 -4.58
C PHE A 20 17.36 0.71 -5.95
N LEU A 21 16.37 1.17 -6.74
CA LEU A 21 16.12 0.68 -8.10
C LEU A 21 17.21 1.13 -9.09
N LYS A 22 17.78 2.32 -8.89
CA LYS A 22 18.85 2.86 -9.77
C LYS A 22 20.22 2.26 -9.49
N SER A 23 20.36 1.56 -8.38
CA SER A 23 21.62 0.97 -8.00
C SER A 23 21.89 -0.27 -8.89
N HIS A 24 23.06 -0.36 -9.53
CA HIS A 24 23.46 -1.51 -10.36
C HIS A 24 23.67 -2.80 -9.54
N HIS A 25 23.02 -2.94 -8.39
CA HIS A 25 23.16 -4.04 -7.48
C HIS A 25 22.24 -5.19 -7.91
N THR A 26 22.82 -6.38 -8.00
CA THR A 26 22.11 -7.64 -8.22
C THR A 26 21.29 -8.07 -7.00
N GLU A 27 21.51 -7.45 -5.84
CA GLU A 27 20.87 -7.80 -4.57
C GLU A 27 19.83 -6.75 -4.16
N ILE A 28 18.64 -7.22 -3.81
CA ILE A 28 17.54 -6.40 -3.30
C ILE A 28 17.96 -5.67 -2.03
N ALA A 29 17.63 -4.37 -1.94
CA ALA A 29 17.76 -3.62 -0.70
C ALA A 29 16.73 -4.07 0.33
N GLU A 30 17.19 -4.68 1.41
CA GLU A 30 16.39 -4.91 2.61
C GLU A 30 16.73 -3.85 3.65
N ILE A 31 15.70 -3.17 4.16
CA ILE A 31 15.77 -2.13 5.18
C ILE A 31 14.90 -2.55 6.36
N SER A 32 15.46 -2.55 7.56
CA SER A 32 14.67 -2.87 8.75
C SER A 32 13.68 -1.75 9.09
N ALA A 33 12.45 -2.12 9.43
CA ALA A 33 11.42 -1.20 9.91
C ALA A 33 11.88 -0.42 11.16
N GLN A 34 12.68 -1.06 12.02
CA GLN A 34 13.30 -0.40 13.18
C GLN A 34 14.21 0.76 12.77
N ARG A 35 14.96 0.64 11.66
CA ARG A 35 15.81 1.72 11.15
C ARG A 35 14.98 2.90 10.66
N ILE A 36 13.91 2.64 9.92
CA ILE A 36 12.97 3.67 9.44
C ILE A 36 12.38 4.43 10.64
N ARG A 37 11.90 3.69 11.64
CA ARG A 37 11.38 4.27 12.88
C ARG A 37 12.41 5.16 13.59
N GLN A 38 13.65 4.71 13.72
CA GLN A 38 14.71 5.51 14.34
C GLN A 38 14.91 6.85 13.61
N LEU A 39 14.93 6.83 12.28
CA LEU A 39 15.10 8.03 11.47
C LEU A 39 13.90 8.97 11.58
N LEU A 40 12.67 8.45 11.57
CA LEU A 40 11.46 9.28 11.72
C LEU A 40 11.34 9.96 13.09
N LEU A 41 11.91 9.36 14.14
CA LEU A 41 11.90 9.91 15.50
C LEU A 41 13.02 10.93 15.75
N ASP A 42 14.03 10.97 14.88
CA ASP A 42 15.13 11.92 14.92
C ASP A 42 14.60 13.33 14.56
N PRO A 43 14.71 14.32 15.47
CA PRO A 43 14.18 15.67 15.23
C PRO A 43 14.87 16.40 14.07
N ASP A 44 16.07 15.99 13.67
CA ASP A 44 16.81 16.60 12.56
C ASP A 44 16.38 16.03 11.19
N ILE A 45 15.56 14.98 11.19
CA ILE A 45 15.04 14.34 9.97
C ILE A 45 13.61 14.81 9.72
N THR A 46 13.42 15.55 8.63
CA THR A 46 12.09 16.04 8.25
C THR A 46 11.28 15.00 7.49
N ARG A 47 11.93 14.09 6.74
CA ARG A 47 11.28 13.02 5.96
C ARG A 47 12.21 11.83 5.75
N VAL A 48 11.63 10.64 5.67
CA VAL A 48 12.28 9.42 5.21
C VAL A 48 11.63 8.99 3.90
N ARG A 49 12.42 8.96 2.82
CA ARG A 49 11.96 8.69 1.45
C ARG A 49 12.75 7.53 0.86
N ILE A 50 12.10 6.39 0.65
CA ILE A 50 12.70 5.15 0.17
C ILE A 50 12.00 4.72 -1.11
N CYS A 51 12.79 4.32 -2.11
CA CYS A 51 12.28 3.77 -3.35
C CYS A 51 12.94 2.41 -3.64
N GLY A 52 12.13 1.36 -3.86
CA GLY A 52 12.61 0.05 -4.31
C GLY A 52 13.28 -0.84 -3.27
N ALA A 53 12.66 -1.02 -2.10
CA ALA A 53 13.22 -1.85 -1.02
C ALA A 53 12.22 -2.83 -0.41
N ILE A 54 12.73 -3.90 0.21
CA ILE A 54 11.99 -4.72 1.18
C ILE A 54 12.07 -4.03 2.53
N ILE A 55 10.92 -3.82 3.16
CA ILE A 55 10.85 -3.41 4.55
C ILE A 55 10.62 -4.64 5.41
N SER A 56 11.64 -4.99 6.20
CA SER A 56 11.59 -6.16 7.08
C SER A 56 11.26 -5.80 8.52
N GLY A 57 10.46 -6.65 9.16
CA GLY A 57 9.91 -6.39 10.50
C GLY A 57 8.67 -5.49 10.49
N GLU A 58 8.05 -5.35 11.65
CA GLU A 58 6.85 -4.54 11.88
C GLU A 58 7.23 -3.06 12.00
N LEU A 59 6.61 -2.20 11.18
CA LEU A 59 6.80 -0.74 11.27
C LEU A 59 5.79 -0.14 12.24
N ASP A 60 6.24 0.01 13.49
CA ASP A 60 5.41 0.49 14.60
C ASP A 60 5.77 1.94 15.01
N LEU A 61 4.89 2.87 14.65
CA LEU A 61 4.93 4.29 14.99
C LEU A 61 3.81 4.69 15.97
N ARG A 62 3.21 3.72 16.68
CA ARG A 62 2.14 3.98 17.65
C ARG A 62 2.55 4.99 18.71
N ASP A 63 1.57 5.75 19.18
CA ASP A 63 1.69 6.66 20.33
C ASP A 63 2.68 7.82 20.19
N THR A 64 3.18 8.08 18.98
CA THR A 64 4.06 9.22 18.71
C THR A 64 3.34 10.57 18.90
N LEU A 65 2.00 10.60 18.83
CA LEU A 65 1.17 11.79 19.11
C LEU A 65 1.19 12.19 20.60
N SER A 66 1.46 11.24 21.51
CA SER A 66 1.48 11.50 22.96
C SER A 66 2.82 12.06 23.46
N ALA A 67 3.90 11.85 22.71
CA ALA A 67 5.26 12.16 23.14
C ALA A 67 5.78 13.54 22.69
N LYS A 68 5.24 14.11 21.61
CA LYS A 68 5.66 15.40 21.06
C LYS A 68 4.42 16.19 20.60
N LYS A 69 4.34 17.48 20.93
CA LYS A 69 3.32 18.38 20.33
C LYS A 69 3.50 18.55 18.82
N SER A 70 4.73 18.34 18.35
CA SER A 70 5.11 18.48 16.95
C SER A 70 5.01 17.14 16.21
N PRO A 71 4.64 17.16 14.92
CA PRO A 71 4.65 15.96 14.08
C PRO A 71 6.05 15.34 13.99
N ILE A 72 6.11 14.03 13.83
CA ILE A 72 7.30 13.33 13.34
C ILE A 72 7.44 13.55 11.83
N GLY A 73 8.64 13.28 11.30
CA GLY A 73 8.92 13.45 9.87
C GLY A 73 7.97 12.64 8.97
N GLY A 74 7.89 13.05 7.71
CA GLY A 74 7.06 12.36 6.71
C GLY A 74 7.66 11.02 6.28
N LEU A 75 6.80 10.06 5.92
CA LEU A 75 7.20 8.75 5.43
C LEU A 75 6.75 8.56 3.98
N GLU A 76 7.69 8.31 3.08
CA GLU A 76 7.44 7.99 1.67
C GLU A 76 8.12 6.66 1.32
N LEU A 77 7.31 5.60 1.16
CA LEU A 77 7.74 4.28 0.71
C LEU A 77 7.17 4.05 -0.69
N ILE A 78 8.02 4.18 -1.70
CA ILE A 78 7.62 4.12 -3.11
C ILE A 78 8.15 2.83 -3.72
N ASP A 79 7.32 2.08 -4.44
CA ASP A 79 7.74 0.80 -5.06
C ASP A 79 8.41 -0.14 -4.02
N CYS A 80 7.89 -0.18 -2.78
CA CYS A 80 8.44 -0.97 -1.68
C CYS A 80 7.57 -2.19 -1.37
N VAL A 81 8.17 -3.23 -0.80
CA VAL A 81 7.45 -4.42 -0.31
C VAL A 81 7.54 -4.47 1.21
N ILE A 82 6.40 -4.35 1.90
CA ILE A 82 6.32 -4.34 3.35
C ILE A 82 5.73 -5.67 3.82
N LEU A 83 6.57 -6.47 4.49
CA LEU A 83 6.27 -7.88 4.76
C LEU A 83 5.37 -8.10 5.98
N LYS A 84 5.19 -7.08 6.82
CA LYS A 84 4.45 -7.14 8.09
C LYS A 84 3.45 -5.97 8.18
N PRO A 85 2.41 -6.08 9.02
CA PRO A 85 1.50 -4.96 9.25
C PRO A 85 2.23 -3.68 9.66
N MET A 86 1.69 -2.54 9.22
CA MET A 86 2.13 -1.22 9.61
C MET A 86 1.20 -0.66 10.69
N HIS A 87 1.78 -0.15 11.77
CA HIS A 87 1.05 0.37 12.93
C HIS A 87 1.36 1.86 13.10
N LEU A 88 0.38 2.70 12.78
CA LEU A 88 0.40 4.17 12.86
C LEU A 88 -0.67 4.71 13.82
N GLU A 89 -1.26 3.86 14.66
CA GLU A 89 -2.34 4.23 15.56
C GLU A 89 -1.88 5.33 16.53
N ARG A 90 -2.64 6.43 16.62
CA ARG A 90 -2.27 7.58 17.47
C ARG A 90 -0.86 8.12 17.15
N SER A 91 -0.48 8.12 15.87
CA SER A 91 0.74 8.78 15.39
C SER A 91 0.45 10.20 14.87
N HIS A 92 1.49 11.04 14.78
CA HIS A 92 1.39 12.38 14.20
C HIS A 92 2.48 12.59 13.14
N LEU A 93 2.17 12.43 11.85
CA LEU A 93 3.14 12.59 10.75
C LEU A 93 2.89 13.87 9.96
N THR A 94 3.93 14.41 9.32
CA THR A 94 3.75 15.49 8.35
C THR A 94 3.16 15.00 7.02
N HIS A 95 3.44 13.75 6.63
CA HIS A 95 3.03 13.19 5.33
C HIS A 95 3.15 11.66 5.32
N LEU A 96 2.30 10.98 4.55
CA LEU A 96 2.38 9.53 4.31
C LEU A 96 2.18 9.23 2.82
N SER A 97 3.13 8.55 2.20
CA SER A 97 3.00 7.99 0.86
C SER A 97 3.46 6.55 0.85
N LEU A 98 2.58 5.65 0.40
CA LEU A 98 2.84 4.25 0.13
C LEU A 98 2.68 3.95 -1.38
N MET A 99 2.85 4.96 -2.22
CA MET A 99 2.57 4.87 -3.64
C MET A 99 3.29 3.67 -4.30
N LYS A 100 2.54 2.84 -5.03
CA LYS A 100 3.04 1.61 -5.69
C LYS A 100 3.66 0.58 -4.75
N SER A 101 3.39 0.64 -3.46
CA SER A 101 3.94 -0.31 -2.49
C SER A 101 2.99 -1.46 -2.21
N ALA A 102 3.58 -2.61 -1.88
CA ALA A 102 2.86 -3.81 -1.49
C ALA A 102 2.84 -3.97 0.03
N PHE A 103 1.67 -4.17 0.65
CA PHE A 103 1.53 -4.46 2.08
C PHE A 103 0.25 -5.25 2.37
N VAL A 104 0.17 -5.83 3.57
CA VAL A 104 -1.01 -6.61 4.00
C VAL A 104 -2.03 -5.75 4.75
N GLU A 105 -1.57 -5.05 5.78
CA GLU A 105 -2.42 -4.27 6.68
C GLU A 105 -1.73 -2.95 7.06
N LEU A 106 -2.51 -1.85 7.03
CA LEU A 106 -2.16 -0.55 7.57
C LEU A 106 -3.18 -0.16 8.64
N HIS A 107 -2.75 -0.13 9.89
CA HIS A 107 -3.54 0.31 11.03
C HIS A 107 -3.17 1.75 11.36
N ALA A 108 -4.04 2.70 11.04
CA ALA A 108 -3.78 4.12 11.19
C ALA A 108 -4.93 4.82 11.92
N GLN A 109 -5.55 4.13 12.89
CA GLN A 109 -6.67 4.69 13.64
C GLN A 109 -6.22 5.85 14.52
N ASN A 110 -7.04 6.90 14.56
CA ASN A 110 -6.77 8.11 15.36
C ASN A 110 -5.38 8.71 15.09
N CYS A 111 -4.85 8.53 13.87
CA CYS A 111 -3.61 9.16 13.45
C CYS A 111 -3.89 10.60 13.00
N ARG A 112 -2.86 11.44 13.04
CA ARG A 112 -2.88 12.79 12.49
C ARG A 112 -1.81 12.88 11.40
N ILE A 113 -2.22 13.18 10.18
CA ILE A 113 -1.34 13.38 9.04
C ILE A 113 -1.57 14.80 8.54
N GLU A 114 -0.58 15.67 8.63
CA GLU A 114 -0.76 17.10 8.31
C GLU A 114 -0.95 17.34 6.81
N GLY A 115 -0.26 16.57 5.97
CA GLY A 115 -0.33 16.65 4.52
C GLY A 115 -1.18 15.55 3.89
N ASP A 116 -0.85 15.23 2.64
CA ASP A 116 -1.55 14.20 1.87
C ASP A 116 -1.25 12.79 2.38
N VAL A 117 -2.20 11.88 2.12
CA VAL A 117 -2.05 10.43 2.23
C VAL A 117 -2.13 9.84 0.84
N ASP A 118 -1.02 9.29 0.35
CA ASP A 118 -0.96 8.65 -0.97
C ASP A 118 -0.92 7.12 -0.87
N LEU A 119 -2.03 6.48 -1.23
CA LEU A 119 -2.18 5.03 -1.35
C LEU A 119 -2.39 4.62 -2.81
N GLY A 120 -1.94 5.47 -3.75
CA GLY A 120 -2.07 5.18 -5.18
C GLY A 120 -1.30 3.92 -5.54
N TYR A 121 -1.92 3.04 -6.32
CA TYR A 121 -1.33 1.79 -6.83
C TYR A 121 -0.84 0.85 -5.73
N VAL A 122 -1.37 0.92 -4.50
CA VAL A 122 -1.05 -0.08 -3.46
C VAL A 122 -1.72 -1.41 -3.77
N TYR A 123 -1.08 -2.50 -3.36
CA TYR A 123 -1.58 -3.86 -3.55
C TYR A 123 -1.16 -4.78 -2.40
N SER A 124 -1.73 -5.98 -2.37
CA SER A 124 -1.41 -7.00 -1.37
C SER A 124 0.03 -7.47 -1.51
N SER A 125 0.71 -7.65 -0.38
CA SER A 125 1.99 -8.36 -0.35
C SER A 125 1.85 -9.87 -0.16
N GLU A 126 0.65 -10.39 0.12
CA GLU A 126 0.41 -11.83 0.27
C GLU A 126 0.51 -12.55 -1.08
N GLU A 127 0.77 -13.86 -1.03
CA GLU A 127 0.78 -14.70 -2.22
C GLU A 127 -0.64 -14.95 -2.73
N PRO A 128 -0.85 -14.90 -4.05
CA PRO A 128 -2.12 -15.34 -4.59
C PRO A 128 -2.32 -16.84 -4.37
N GLU A 129 -3.49 -17.25 -3.88
CA GLU A 129 -3.82 -18.68 -3.84
C GLU A 129 -3.89 -19.18 -5.30
N SER A 130 -2.99 -20.10 -5.64
CA SER A 130 -2.71 -20.55 -7.00
C SER A 130 -3.96 -20.97 -7.79
N ARG A 131 -4.36 -20.16 -8.79
CA ARG A 131 -5.12 -20.63 -9.96
C ARG A 131 -4.18 -20.55 -11.16
N ALA A 132 -3.63 -21.71 -11.53
CA ALA A 132 -3.00 -21.89 -12.83
C ALA A 132 -4.07 -21.84 -13.92
N GLU A 133 -3.68 -21.35 -15.10
CA GLU A 133 -4.40 -21.33 -16.38
C GLU A 133 -5.27 -20.08 -16.63
N THR A 134 -4.73 -19.08 -17.33
CA THR A 134 -5.20 -18.66 -18.67
C THR A 134 -4.41 -17.46 -19.22
N SER A 135 -4.53 -17.29 -20.54
CA SER A 135 -3.55 -16.74 -21.48
C SER A 135 -3.66 -15.25 -21.82
N ASN A 136 -2.48 -14.66 -22.05
CA ASN A 136 -2.07 -13.70 -23.09
C ASN A 136 -2.63 -12.26 -23.23
N GLU A 137 -1.62 -11.37 -23.36
CA GLU A 137 -1.52 -10.10 -24.08
C GLU A 137 -2.12 -8.81 -23.47
N SER A 138 -1.30 -8.07 -22.69
CA SER A 138 -0.84 -6.70 -23.02
C SER A 138 -0.06 -5.99 -21.89
N SER A 139 0.91 -5.15 -22.30
CA SER A 139 1.59 -4.02 -21.61
C SER A 139 3.05 -4.20 -21.16
N GLU A 140 3.96 -3.59 -21.95
CA GLU A 140 5.41 -3.52 -21.74
C GLU A 140 5.85 -2.71 -20.50
N PHE A 141 4.96 -1.97 -19.85
CA PHE A 141 5.32 -1.02 -18.77
C PHE A 141 5.65 -1.72 -17.44
N ILE A 142 4.83 -2.69 -17.04
CA ILE A 142 5.07 -3.52 -15.85
C ILE A 142 6.18 -4.54 -16.13
N LYS A 143 6.24 -5.06 -17.38
CA LYS A 143 7.45 -5.74 -17.88
C LYS A 143 8.68 -4.85 -17.70
N ASN A 144 8.62 -3.54 -17.88
CA ASN A 144 9.76 -2.65 -17.64
C ASN A 144 10.08 -2.47 -16.15
N ILE A 145 9.08 -2.34 -15.26
CA ILE A 145 9.30 -2.26 -13.80
C ILE A 145 9.94 -3.56 -13.27
N PHE A 146 9.44 -4.72 -13.73
CA PHE A 146 9.99 -6.02 -13.36
C PHE A 146 11.29 -6.34 -14.11
N GLN A 147 11.42 -6.02 -15.40
CA GLN A 147 12.64 -6.28 -16.19
C GLN A 147 13.81 -5.38 -15.78
N ASN A 148 13.55 -4.16 -15.31
CA ASN A 148 14.57 -3.24 -14.82
C ASN A 148 14.86 -3.41 -13.32
N SER A 149 14.12 -4.26 -12.61
CA SER A 149 14.44 -4.64 -11.24
C SER A 149 14.61 -6.16 -11.11
N PRO A 150 15.78 -6.70 -11.53
CA PRO A 150 16.19 -8.08 -11.23
C PRO A 150 16.02 -8.42 -9.74
N ALA A 151 16.19 -7.41 -8.89
CA ALA A 151 15.89 -7.46 -7.48
C ALA A 151 14.42 -7.83 -7.21
N LEU A 152 13.44 -7.08 -7.72
CA LEU A 152 12.02 -7.38 -7.50
C LEU A 152 11.61 -8.77 -8.05
N LYS A 153 12.22 -9.20 -9.18
CA LYS A 153 12.06 -10.55 -9.74
C LYS A 153 12.54 -11.65 -8.80
N GLU A 154 13.71 -11.46 -8.19
CA GLU A 154 14.28 -12.40 -7.23
C GLU A 154 13.48 -12.43 -5.93
N LEU A 155 12.91 -11.29 -5.53
CA LEU A 155 12.06 -11.09 -4.35
C LEU A 155 10.78 -11.91 -4.44
N ILE A 156 10.14 -11.89 -5.61
CA ILE A 156 8.94 -12.70 -5.92
C ILE A 156 9.32 -14.18 -6.04
N ARG A 157 10.46 -14.51 -6.66
CA ARG A 157 10.92 -15.91 -6.79
C ARG A 157 11.21 -16.57 -5.45
N ILE A 158 11.95 -15.87 -4.57
CA ILE A 158 12.30 -16.35 -3.22
C ILE A 158 11.05 -16.54 -2.37
N ARG A 159 10.05 -15.67 -2.52
CA ARG A 159 8.83 -15.71 -1.72
C ARG A 159 7.86 -16.78 -2.22
N THR A 160 7.51 -16.73 -3.51
CA THR A 160 6.39 -17.51 -4.08
C THR A 160 6.79 -18.89 -4.61
N GLY A 161 8.09 -19.19 -4.74
CA GLY A 161 8.57 -20.41 -5.38
C GLY A 161 8.23 -20.54 -6.87
N ILE A 162 7.67 -19.49 -7.48
CA ILE A 162 7.31 -19.45 -8.89
C ILE A 162 8.55 -19.00 -9.69
N ASP A 163 9.04 -19.91 -10.53
CA ASP A 163 10.09 -19.59 -11.51
C ASP A 163 9.52 -18.68 -12.61
N GLY A 164 9.72 -17.38 -12.42
CA GLY A 164 9.70 -16.39 -13.49
C GLY A 164 8.56 -15.36 -13.42
N PRO A 165 8.85 -14.11 -13.85
CA PRO A 165 7.89 -13.00 -13.86
C PRO A 165 6.70 -13.24 -14.81
N GLU A 166 6.83 -14.14 -15.79
CA GLU A 166 5.82 -14.36 -16.83
C GLU A 166 4.52 -14.97 -16.29
N LYS A 167 4.60 -15.86 -15.29
CA LYS A 167 3.42 -16.50 -14.69
C LYS A 167 2.65 -15.58 -13.72
N TRP A 168 3.37 -14.78 -12.94
CA TRP A 168 2.75 -13.80 -12.04
C TRP A 168 2.13 -12.63 -12.84
N TRP A 169 2.76 -12.29 -13.97
CA TRP A 169 2.27 -11.31 -14.94
C TRP A 169 1.01 -11.75 -15.68
N GLU A 170 0.97 -12.98 -16.20
CA GLU A 170 -0.25 -13.54 -16.80
C GLU A 170 -1.41 -13.54 -15.80
N TYR A 171 -1.10 -13.77 -14.51
CA TYR A 171 -2.06 -13.68 -13.42
C TYR A 171 -2.53 -12.23 -13.16
N GLU A 172 -1.63 -11.25 -13.01
CA GLU A 172 -2.04 -9.85 -12.83
C GLU A 172 -2.80 -9.28 -14.04
N VAL A 173 -2.40 -9.60 -15.27
CA VAL A 173 -3.07 -9.11 -16.50
C VAL A 173 -4.41 -9.80 -16.74
N ALA A 174 -4.50 -11.12 -16.58
CA ALA A 174 -5.77 -11.84 -16.67
C ALA A 174 -6.75 -11.37 -15.59
N MET A 175 -6.25 -11.01 -14.40
CA MET A 175 -7.08 -10.54 -13.29
C MET A 175 -7.36 -9.04 -13.31
N ASP A 176 -6.55 -8.22 -13.96
CA ASP A 176 -6.81 -6.79 -14.18
C ASP A 176 -7.82 -6.57 -15.32
N THR A 177 -7.87 -7.48 -16.31
CA THR A 177 -8.92 -7.50 -17.35
C THR A 177 -10.22 -8.15 -16.87
N SER A 178 -10.13 -8.95 -15.80
CA SER A 178 -11.26 -9.54 -15.11
C SER A 178 -12.05 -8.50 -14.32
N HIS A 179 -13.34 -8.39 -14.62
CA HIS A 179 -14.31 -7.69 -13.77
C HIS A 179 -14.95 -8.65 -12.75
N ASN A 180 -14.38 -9.85 -12.56
CA ASN A 180 -14.92 -10.88 -11.69
C ASN A 180 -14.40 -10.67 -10.25
N PRO A 181 -15.26 -10.38 -9.26
CA PRO A 181 -14.86 -10.21 -7.86
C PRO A 181 -14.05 -11.40 -7.27
N GLU A 182 -14.28 -12.62 -7.78
CA GLU A 182 -13.57 -13.83 -7.34
C GLU A 182 -12.08 -13.84 -7.70
N ASP A 183 -11.67 -13.10 -8.74
CA ASP A 183 -10.26 -12.99 -9.12
C ASP A 183 -9.52 -11.99 -8.21
N TYR A 184 -10.24 -11.09 -7.55
CA TYR A 184 -9.65 -10.14 -6.62
C TYR A 184 -9.48 -10.71 -5.21
N SER A 185 -10.39 -11.58 -4.75
CA SER A 185 -10.21 -12.28 -3.46
C SER A 185 -9.00 -13.23 -3.46
N ALA A 186 -8.56 -13.66 -4.63
CA ALA A 186 -7.33 -14.42 -4.81
C ALA A 186 -6.05 -13.58 -4.68
N ARG A 187 -6.11 -12.23 -4.65
CA ARG A 187 -4.94 -11.34 -4.56
C ARG A 187 -4.33 -11.23 -3.16
N GLY A 188 -4.92 -11.90 -2.17
CA GLY A 188 -4.54 -11.74 -0.77
C GLY A 188 -4.95 -10.38 -0.20
N ARG A 189 -4.74 -10.19 1.10
CA ARG A 189 -5.32 -9.09 1.86
C ARG A 189 -4.48 -7.82 1.69
N CYS A 190 -5.15 -6.70 1.46
CA CYS A 190 -4.60 -5.36 1.50
C CYS A 190 -5.66 -4.45 2.16
N GLN A 191 -5.53 -4.25 3.47
CA GLN A 191 -6.50 -3.54 4.30
C GLN A 191 -5.91 -2.27 4.89
N VAL A 192 -6.72 -1.22 4.92
CA VAL A 192 -6.36 0.08 5.47
C VAL A 192 -7.44 0.55 6.43
N ASP A 193 -7.07 0.77 7.70
CA ASP A 193 -7.96 1.37 8.70
C ASP A 193 -7.48 2.78 9.07
N LEU A 194 -8.19 3.79 8.55
CA LEU A 194 -8.01 5.22 8.85
C LEU A 194 -9.19 5.74 9.70
N SER A 195 -9.83 4.87 10.50
CA SER A 195 -10.90 5.31 11.40
C SER A 195 -10.42 6.38 12.36
N GLU A 196 -11.20 7.44 12.56
CA GLU A 196 -10.87 8.58 13.42
C GLU A 196 -9.59 9.33 13.01
N ALA A 197 -9.01 9.03 11.84
CA ALA A 197 -7.82 9.73 11.36
C ALA A 197 -8.14 11.17 10.94
N PHE A 198 -7.18 12.07 11.14
CA PHE A 198 -7.16 13.41 10.55
C PHE A 198 -6.14 13.46 9.42
N ILE A 199 -6.58 13.83 8.22
CA ILE A 199 -5.75 14.07 7.04
C ILE A 199 -5.92 15.54 6.67
N GLY A 200 -4.88 16.35 6.86
CA GLY A 200 -4.90 17.78 6.57
C GLY A 200 -4.79 18.10 5.06
N GLY A 201 -4.30 17.14 4.27
CA GLY A 201 -4.29 17.20 2.81
C GLY A 201 -5.40 16.35 2.18
N SER A 202 -5.08 15.81 1.00
CA SER A 202 -5.94 14.93 0.22
C SER A 202 -5.64 13.45 0.50
N LEU A 203 -6.66 12.61 0.34
CA LEU A 203 -6.51 11.16 0.28
C LEU A 203 -6.47 10.72 -1.18
N HIS A 204 -5.48 9.91 -1.52
CA HIS A 204 -5.26 9.46 -2.88
C HIS A 204 -5.33 7.95 -2.98
N LEU A 205 -6.21 7.46 -3.84
CA LEU A 205 -6.55 6.05 -4.01
C LEU A 205 -6.42 5.62 -5.47
N ASP A 206 -5.73 6.42 -6.29
CA ASP A 206 -5.62 6.21 -7.73
C ASP A 206 -4.98 4.84 -8.03
N GLY A 207 -5.66 3.97 -8.78
CA GLY A 207 -5.08 2.68 -9.16
C GLY A 207 -4.88 1.68 -8.01
N CYS A 208 -5.37 1.96 -6.79
CA CYS A 208 -5.18 1.01 -5.69
C CYS A 208 -5.94 -0.30 -5.92
N ARG A 209 -5.46 -1.37 -5.28
CA ARG A 209 -6.01 -2.72 -5.30
C ARG A 209 -6.13 -3.23 -3.86
N MET A 210 -7.15 -2.75 -3.16
CA MET A 210 -7.40 -3.09 -1.76
C MET A 210 -8.48 -4.16 -1.67
N VAL A 211 -8.18 -5.24 -0.95
CA VAL A 211 -9.08 -6.36 -0.76
C VAL A 211 -9.03 -6.74 0.71
N ALA A 212 -10.19 -6.81 1.35
CA ALA A 212 -10.26 -7.36 2.68
C ALA A 212 -10.34 -8.88 2.65
N GLU A 213 -10.16 -9.49 3.81
CA GLU A 213 -10.46 -10.90 3.97
C GLU A 213 -11.94 -11.09 3.66
N GLU A 214 -12.24 -11.70 2.51
CA GLU A 214 -13.52 -12.33 2.30
C GLU A 214 -13.62 -13.35 3.43
N ILE A 215 -14.52 -13.13 4.40
CA ILE A 215 -14.86 -14.18 5.35
C ILE A 215 -15.26 -15.34 4.47
N GLN A 216 -14.35 -16.30 4.32
CA GLN A 216 -14.46 -17.38 3.36
C GLN A 216 -15.89 -17.88 3.43
N ALA A 217 -16.58 -17.99 2.29
CA ALA A 217 -17.98 -18.42 2.24
C ALA A 217 -18.24 -19.66 3.14
N LYS A 218 -17.23 -20.50 3.36
CA LYS A 218 -17.18 -21.60 4.35
C LYS A 218 -17.44 -21.18 5.81
N THR A 219 -16.87 -20.08 6.30
CA THR A 219 -17.11 -19.54 7.65
C THR A 219 -18.52 -18.97 7.77
N LEU A 220 -19.03 -18.34 6.71
CA LEU A 220 -20.40 -17.84 6.63
C LEU A 220 -21.43 -18.99 6.57
N GLU A 221 -21.14 -20.08 5.86
CA GLU A 221 -21.93 -21.31 5.86
C GLU A 221 -21.94 -21.97 7.24
N LYS A 222 -20.78 -22.10 7.89
CA LYS A 222 -20.67 -22.69 9.24
C LYS A 222 -21.40 -21.87 10.30
N CYS A 223 -21.35 -20.55 10.22
CA CYS A 223 -22.07 -19.67 11.14
C CYS A 223 -23.59 -19.62 10.85
N LYS A 224 -24.03 -19.82 9.59
CA LYS A 224 -25.44 -20.02 9.24
C LYS A 224 -25.97 -21.36 9.78
N GLU A 225 -25.17 -22.43 9.71
CA GLU A 225 -25.50 -23.74 10.29
C GLU A 225 -25.66 -23.69 11.83
N GLU A 226 -24.91 -22.82 12.50
CA GLU A 226 -24.98 -22.64 13.97
C GLU A 226 -26.07 -21.66 14.45
N GLY A 227 -26.87 -21.08 13.54
CA GLY A 227 -27.99 -20.19 13.90
C GLY A 227 -27.57 -18.88 14.59
N LYS A 228 -26.31 -18.48 14.48
CA LYS A 228 -25.82 -17.21 15.04
C LYS A 228 -26.22 -16.06 14.11
N LEU A 229 -26.88 -15.04 14.66
CA LEU A 229 -27.08 -13.75 14.00
C LEU A 229 -25.70 -13.13 13.74
N ILE A 230 -25.19 -13.29 12.52
CA ILE A 230 -23.98 -12.62 12.10
C ILE A 230 -24.38 -11.20 11.71
N SER A 231 -24.13 -10.23 12.59
CA SER A 231 -23.92 -8.85 12.15
C SER A 231 -22.73 -8.90 11.19
N ASP A 232 -22.96 -8.68 9.90
CA ASP A 232 -21.97 -8.73 8.82
C ASP A 232 -20.55 -8.30 9.31
N PRO A 233 -19.61 -9.25 9.54
CA PRO A 233 -18.30 -8.96 10.11
C PRO A 233 -17.26 -8.81 9.00
N SER A 234 -17.68 -8.55 7.75
CA SER A 234 -16.71 -8.29 6.69
C SER A 234 -15.91 -7.05 7.06
N ASN A 235 -14.65 -7.27 7.44
CA ASN A 235 -13.68 -6.19 7.61
C ASN A 235 -13.61 -5.46 6.27
N PRO A 236 -13.79 -4.14 6.24
CA PRO A 236 -13.67 -3.38 5.01
C PRO A 236 -12.21 -3.33 4.54
N ALA A 237 -11.99 -3.30 3.22
CA ALA A 237 -10.68 -3.09 2.62
C ALA A 237 -10.14 -1.69 2.94
N LEU A 238 -11.05 -0.71 3.04
CA LEU A 238 -10.76 0.65 3.48
C LEU A 238 -11.79 1.11 4.50
N LYS A 239 -11.33 1.46 5.70
CA LYS A 239 -12.17 2.01 6.78
C LYS A 239 -11.86 3.47 7.00
N LEU A 240 -12.88 4.32 6.87
CA LEU A 240 -12.83 5.78 7.03
C LEU A 240 -13.86 6.23 8.08
N THR A 241 -14.20 5.38 9.05
CA THR A 241 -15.23 5.69 10.04
C THR A 241 -14.80 6.85 10.93
N LEU A 242 -15.61 7.91 11.04
CA LEU A 242 -15.31 9.12 11.81
C LEU A 242 -14.01 9.85 11.39
N SER A 243 -13.50 9.57 10.20
CA SER A 243 -12.29 10.25 9.71
C SER A 243 -12.61 11.68 9.25
N ARG A 244 -11.58 12.52 9.25
CA ARG A 244 -11.62 13.87 8.70
C ARG A 244 -10.54 14.02 7.64
N ILE A 245 -10.93 14.47 6.46
CA ILE A 245 -10.05 14.76 5.33
C ILE A 245 -10.33 16.21 4.94
N ASP A 246 -9.35 17.10 5.09
CA ASP A 246 -9.53 18.53 4.80
C ASP A 246 -9.47 18.83 3.29
N GLY A 247 -8.73 18.03 2.52
CA GLY A 247 -8.63 18.13 1.06
C GLY A 247 -9.60 17.20 0.32
N ASP A 248 -9.20 16.79 -0.88
CA ASP A 248 -10.00 15.92 -1.75
C ASP A 248 -9.79 14.44 -1.41
N CYS A 249 -10.78 13.61 -1.71
CA CYS A 249 -10.61 12.16 -1.83
C CYS A 249 -10.60 11.80 -3.31
N LEU A 250 -9.48 11.30 -3.82
CA LEU A 250 -9.22 11.16 -5.24
C LEU A 250 -9.08 9.69 -5.64
N ILE A 251 -9.97 9.24 -6.51
CA ILE A 251 -9.90 8.00 -7.28
C ILE A 251 -9.93 8.37 -8.76
N ARG A 252 -8.77 8.69 -9.31
CA ARG A 252 -8.57 9.08 -10.70
C ARG A 252 -8.32 7.87 -11.55
N SER A 253 -8.96 7.87 -12.70
CA SER A 253 -8.71 6.90 -13.76
C SER A 253 -7.48 7.29 -14.61
N GLN A 254 -6.99 8.54 -14.48
CA GLN A 254 -5.87 9.11 -15.24
C GLN A 254 -4.72 9.68 -14.38
N MET A 255 -3.53 9.60 -14.99
CA MET A 255 -2.18 9.85 -14.47
C MET A 255 -1.98 11.09 -13.59
N ARG A 256 -1.10 10.97 -12.58
CA ARG A 256 -0.45 12.10 -11.90
C ARG A 256 0.84 12.52 -12.63
N SER A 257 0.72 13.41 -13.61
CA SER A 257 1.76 14.26 -14.25
C SER A 257 3.07 13.65 -14.85
N ASN A 258 3.40 14.15 -16.05
CA ASN A 258 4.66 14.22 -16.85
C ASN A 258 5.64 13.05 -17.00
N GLU A 259 5.69 12.08 -16.09
CA GLU A 259 6.44 10.83 -16.31
C GLU A 259 5.44 9.72 -16.60
N SER A 260 5.48 9.23 -17.84
CA SER A 260 4.50 8.34 -18.46
C SER A 260 4.32 7.02 -17.70
N ILE A 261 3.36 6.98 -16.78
CA ILE A 261 2.83 5.73 -16.18
C ILE A 261 1.55 5.39 -16.94
N VAL A 262 1.67 4.59 -18.00
CA VAL A 262 0.50 4.10 -18.76
C VAL A 262 -0.07 2.89 -18.04
N SER A 263 -1.03 3.13 -17.13
CA SER A 263 -1.93 2.06 -16.68
C SER A 263 -2.92 1.76 -17.82
N PRO A 264 -3.00 0.52 -18.34
CA PRO A 264 -3.95 0.18 -19.40
C PRO A 264 -5.41 0.17 -18.91
N ILE A 265 -5.63 0.16 -17.59
CA ILE A 265 -6.97 0.16 -16.99
C ILE A 265 -7.09 1.34 -16.03
N SER A 266 -8.13 2.11 -16.25
CA SER A 266 -8.44 3.35 -15.57
C SER A 266 -9.37 3.02 -14.38
N GLY A 267 -8.98 3.30 -13.13
CA GLY A 267 -9.82 3.05 -11.96
C GLY A 267 -9.10 2.47 -10.74
N ALA A 268 -9.83 2.26 -9.65
CA ALA A 268 -9.34 1.63 -8.42
C ALA A 268 -10.23 0.43 -8.08
N PHE A 269 -9.61 -0.67 -7.63
CA PHE A 269 -10.36 -1.75 -7.01
C PHE A 269 -10.33 -1.55 -5.50
N LEU A 270 -11.50 -1.32 -4.96
CA LEU A 270 -11.69 -1.17 -3.53
C LEU A 270 -12.76 -2.18 -3.17
N GLY A 271 -12.36 -3.26 -2.48
CA GLY A 271 -13.32 -4.11 -1.79
C GLY A 271 -14.19 -3.29 -0.82
N LYS A 272 -14.97 -3.94 0.05
CA LYS A 272 -15.90 -3.23 0.95
C LYS A 272 -15.27 -1.99 1.62
N ILE A 273 -15.86 -0.81 1.42
CA ILE A 273 -15.44 0.45 2.07
C ILE A 273 -16.43 0.76 3.20
N ASP A 274 -15.92 1.15 4.37
CA ASP A 274 -16.75 1.64 5.49
C ASP A 274 -16.40 3.11 5.82
N GLY A 275 -17.14 4.04 5.21
CA GLY A 275 -16.97 5.49 5.34
C GLY A 275 -18.03 6.18 6.19
N ARG A 276 -18.44 5.60 7.32
CA ARG A 276 -19.48 6.19 8.18
C ARG A 276 -19.01 7.47 8.89
N ASN A 277 -19.83 8.52 8.84
CA ASN A 277 -19.58 9.80 9.52
C ASN A 277 -18.24 10.47 9.15
N MET A 278 -17.80 10.29 7.91
CA MET A 278 -16.62 10.98 7.39
C MET A 278 -16.90 12.48 7.19
N LEU A 279 -15.96 13.33 7.60
CA LEU A 279 -15.95 14.75 7.25
C LEU A 279 -14.96 14.98 6.11
N LEU A 280 -15.47 15.40 4.95
CA LEU A 280 -14.66 15.75 3.78
C LEU A 280 -14.77 17.25 3.54
N GLY A 281 -13.63 17.95 3.55
CA GLY A 281 -13.54 19.39 3.31
C GLY A 281 -13.51 19.74 1.83
N GLY A 282 -12.91 18.88 1.00
CA GLY A 282 -12.92 18.98 -0.46
C GLY A 282 -13.96 18.09 -1.12
N ASP A 283 -13.67 17.66 -2.34
CA ASP A 283 -14.55 16.85 -3.18
C ASP A 283 -14.15 15.37 -3.15
N PHE A 284 -15.13 14.48 -3.35
CA PHE A 284 -14.88 13.07 -3.63
C PHE A 284 -14.91 12.87 -5.15
N TRP A 285 -13.72 12.73 -5.76
CA TRP A 285 -13.59 12.51 -7.20
C TRP A 285 -13.41 11.04 -7.49
N GLY A 286 -14.49 10.38 -7.95
CA GLY A 286 -14.42 9.07 -8.57
C GLY A 286 -14.53 9.19 -10.09
N CYS A 287 -13.53 8.71 -10.83
CA CYS A 287 -13.67 8.47 -12.26
C CYS A 287 -14.24 7.06 -12.52
N GLU A 288 -14.64 6.77 -13.76
CA GLU A 288 -15.10 5.44 -14.19
C GLU A 288 -14.17 4.31 -13.68
N GLY A 289 -14.77 3.20 -13.21
CA GLY A 289 -14.02 2.02 -12.78
C GLY A 289 -13.71 1.92 -11.28
N ILE A 290 -14.61 2.39 -10.40
CA ILE A 290 -14.66 1.94 -9.00
C ILE A 290 -15.43 0.62 -9.00
N TYR A 291 -14.71 -0.48 -8.74
CA TYR A 291 -15.26 -1.84 -8.68
C TYR A 291 -15.10 -2.41 -7.28
#